data_AF-A0A5M3PMP7-F1
#
_entry.id   AF-A0A5M3PMP7-F1
#
_cell.length_a   1.000
_cell.length_b   1.000
_cell.length_c   1.000
_cell.angle_alpha   90.00
_cell.angle_beta   90.00
_cell.angle_gamma   90.00
#
_symmetry.space_group_name_H-M   'P 1'
#
loop_
_entity.id
_entity.type
_entity.pdbx_description
1 polymer ?
#
loop_
_entity_poly.entity_id
_entity_poly.type
_entity_poly.pdbx_seq_one_letter_code
_entity_poly.pdbx_strand_id
1 'polypeptide(L)'
;MDVTARSAAADVAELQPVLGNARRYSFFQLVDLIHRHHGDDLERNSEDQPRQERIRFSASAGLGFPGSDVVSALSPEHEHAPYQMEVSFLGLHGSQSPLPGYYLEDLAWEAGQNLGIRRHFLDFFNHRLVTLFHRAWRKYRYYVRFQPGASDGFSELIFALIGLGDSRLREATPVNWSKMLAYSGLMAGRSRSPEVVSGIVAHCFDLDDVSVEQWVLRKVAIAEDQQTRLGQANGCLGSDTLVGSAIRDRSGKFVLRLRNLSRQRFADFLPNGQDHQRLVKLVEFATREQLAYDLELQMRPKDVRPMELGEDVRLGWNSFVTPEKARRRPAVRIQIRR
;
A
#
# COMPACT_ATOMS: atom_id res chain seq x y z
N MET A 1 -3.65 -21.67 16.22
CA MET A 1 -2.24 -21.54 15.81
C MET A 1 -1.44 -21.36 17.07
N ASP A 2 -0.71 -22.40 17.48
CA ASP A 2 0.09 -22.44 18.71
C ASP A 2 1.18 -21.37 18.67
N VAL A 3 1.08 -20.39 19.58
CA VAL A 3 2.06 -19.30 19.76
C VAL A 3 3.22 -19.74 20.66
N THR A 4 3.18 -20.96 21.21
CA THR A 4 4.11 -21.44 22.25
C THR A 4 5.29 -22.26 21.72
N ALA A 5 5.44 -22.43 20.40
CA ALA A 5 6.46 -23.32 19.81
C ALA A 5 7.54 -22.61 18.98
N ARG A 6 7.79 -21.30 19.17
CA ARG A 6 9.00 -20.63 18.64
C ARG A 6 10.07 -20.60 19.72
N SER A 7 11.19 -21.28 19.47
CA SER A 7 12.32 -21.37 20.39
C SER A 7 13.03 -20.01 20.46
N ALA A 8 12.87 -19.29 21.58
CA ALA A 8 13.54 -18.03 21.86
C ALA A 8 15.08 -18.13 21.71
N ALA A 9 15.66 -19.32 21.89
CA ALA A 9 17.09 -19.55 21.76
C ALA A 9 17.63 -19.40 20.32
N ALA A 10 16.82 -19.71 19.29
CA ALA A 10 17.23 -19.55 17.90
C ALA A 10 17.22 -18.08 17.48
N ASP A 11 16.22 -17.32 17.95
CA ASP A 11 16.04 -15.91 17.62
C ASP A 11 17.10 -15.01 18.28
N VAL A 12 17.59 -15.41 19.46
CA VAL A 12 18.63 -14.69 20.21
C VAL A 12 20.01 -14.82 19.55
N ALA A 13 20.32 -15.97 18.96
CA ALA A 13 21.62 -16.24 18.34
C ALA A 13 21.91 -15.33 17.12
N GLU A 14 20.89 -14.98 16.33
CA GLU A 14 21.04 -14.09 15.18
C GLU A 14 21.18 -12.60 15.58
N LEU A 15 20.54 -12.20 16.69
CA LEU A 15 20.61 -10.83 17.21
C LEU A 15 21.80 -10.58 18.14
N GLN A 16 22.48 -11.63 18.64
CA GLN A 16 23.66 -11.53 19.49
C GLN A 16 24.75 -10.56 18.98
N PRO A 17 25.16 -10.55 17.69
CA PRO A 17 26.15 -9.60 17.18
C PRO A 17 25.64 -8.14 17.13
N VAL A 18 24.32 -7.95 16.99
CA VAL A 18 23.66 -6.64 17.00
C VAL A 18 23.59 -6.11 18.44
N LEU A 19 23.17 -6.96 19.38
CA LEU A 19 23.13 -6.66 20.81
C LEU A 19 24.53 -6.36 21.38
N GLY A 20 25.54 -7.12 20.96
CA GLY A 20 26.94 -6.86 21.32
C GLY A 20 27.50 -5.52 20.83
N ASN A 21 26.91 -4.94 19.77
CA ASN A 21 27.26 -3.63 19.22
C ASN A 21 26.17 -2.56 19.42
N ALA A 22 25.27 -2.74 20.39
CA ALA A 22 24.09 -1.89 20.58
C ALA A 22 24.40 -0.39 20.64
N ARG A 23 25.56 0.01 21.18
CA ARG A 23 26.02 1.40 21.26
C ARG A 23 26.19 2.11 19.91
N ARG A 24 26.32 1.36 18.82
CA ARG A 24 26.44 1.91 17.46
C ARG A 24 25.10 2.23 16.81
N TYR A 25 24.00 1.73 17.38
CA TYR A 25 22.66 1.94 16.86
C TYR A 25 21.99 3.10 17.61
N SER A 26 21.14 3.85 16.90
CA SER A 26 20.19 4.74 17.57
C SER A 26 19.11 3.91 18.25
N PHE A 27 18.60 4.40 19.37
CA PHE A 27 17.53 3.75 20.14
C PHE A 27 16.34 3.32 19.26
N PHE A 28 15.81 4.23 18.43
CA PHE A 28 14.64 3.94 17.60
C PHE A 28 14.91 2.81 16.60
N GLN A 29 16.09 2.82 15.98
CA GLN A 29 16.49 1.81 15.01
C GLN A 29 16.63 0.44 15.67
N LEU A 30 17.26 0.38 16.84
CA LEU A 30 17.48 -0.88 17.54
C LEU A 30 16.15 -1.50 18.01
N VAL A 31 15.26 -0.69 18.56
CA VAL A 31 13.93 -1.14 18.98
C VAL A 31 13.14 -1.67 17.79
N ASP A 32 13.12 -0.97 16.66
CA ASP A 32 12.39 -1.43 15.46
C ASP A 32 13.02 -2.70 14.86
N LEU A 33 14.35 -2.85 14.89
CA LEU A 33 15.04 -4.05 14.42
C LEU A 33 14.65 -5.29 15.24
N ILE A 34 14.62 -5.17 16.56
CA ILE A 34 14.24 -6.26 17.46
C ILE A 34 12.81 -6.71 17.14
N HIS A 35 11.86 -5.79 17.04
CA HIS A 35 10.47 -6.16 16.74
C HIS A 35 10.29 -6.72 15.32
N ARG A 36 11.03 -6.21 14.33
CA ARG A 36 11.01 -6.76 12.96
C ARG A 36 11.57 -8.19 12.91
N HIS A 37 12.60 -8.48 13.68
CA HIS A 37 13.18 -9.83 13.77
C HIS A 37 12.15 -10.83 14.32
N HIS A 38 11.38 -10.44 15.35
CA HIS A 38 10.31 -11.27 15.91
C HIS A 38 9.01 -11.29 15.06
N GLY A 39 8.93 -10.44 14.04
CA GLY A 39 7.73 -10.30 13.20
C GLY A 39 6.54 -9.69 13.95
N ASP A 40 6.81 -8.83 14.93
CA ASP A 40 5.75 -8.18 15.72
C ASP A 40 5.00 -7.13 14.91
N ASP A 41 3.67 -7.16 14.99
CA ASP A 41 2.82 -6.13 14.44
C ASP A 41 2.56 -5.03 15.47
N LEU A 42 3.38 -3.98 15.39
CA LEU A 42 3.29 -2.82 16.26
C LEU A 42 2.21 -1.80 15.85
N GLU A 43 1.57 -1.99 14.69
CA GLU A 43 0.45 -1.14 14.25
C GLU A 43 -0.89 -1.70 14.71
N ARG A 44 -0.96 -3.01 14.98
CA ARG A 44 -2.11 -3.60 15.64
C ARG A 44 -2.24 -2.95 17.02
N ASN A 45 -3.42 -2.38 17.29
CA ASN A 45 -3.81 -1.93 18.62
C ASN A 45 -3.92 -3.16 19.53
N SER A 46 -2.78 -3.73 19.89
CA SER A 46 -2.68 -4.66 20.99
C SER A 46 -2.87 -3.78 22.22
N GLU A 47 -4.00 -3.96 22.89
CA GLU A 47 -4.20 -3.45 24.24
C GLU A 47 -2.91 -3.67 25.01
N ASP A 48 -2.45 -2.64 25.75
CA ASP A 48 -1.20 -2.55 26.50
C ASP A 48 -1.04 -3.67 27.54
N GLN A 49 -0.94 -4.91 27.08
CA GLN A 49 -0.74 -6.08 27.89
C GLN A 49 0.75 -6.17 28.16
N PRO A 50 1.19 -6.04 29.43
CA PRO A 50 2.61 -6.10 29.76
C PRO A 50 3.29 -7.41 29.33
N ARG A 51 2.50 -8.47 29.13
CA ARG A 51 2.96 -9.78 28.64
C ARG A 51 3.40 -9.79 27.18
N GLN A 52 3.02 -8.78 26.41
CA GLN A 52 3.38 -8.65 25.00
C GLN A 52 4.59 -7.71 24.80
N GLU A 53 5.05 -7.03 25.86
CA GLU A 53 6.22 -6.16 25.81
C GLU A 53 7.50 -7.01 25.81
N ARG A 54 8.16 -7.10 24.64
CA ARG A 54 9.38 -7.89 24.48
C ARG A 54 10.63 -7.25 25.08
N ILE A 55 10.64 -5.93 25.16
CA ILE A 55 11.80 -5.15 25.53
C ILE A 55 11.51 -4.44 26.84
N ARG A 56 12.29 -4.73 27.87
CA ARG A 56 12.33 -3.97 29.11
C ARG A 56 13.36 -2.85 28.97
N PHE A 57 12.94 -1.62 29.20
CA PHE A 57 13.83 -0.47 29.17
C PHE A 57 14.26 -0.12 30.60
N SER A 58 15.54 0.18 30.78
CA SER A 58 16.11 0.72 32.03
C SER A 58 16.95 1.96 31.72
N ALA A 59 17.04 2.90 32.65
CA ALA A 59 17.93 4.05 32.50
C ALA A 59 19.31 3.76 33.08
N SER A 60 20.35 4.30 32.45
CA SER A 60 21.71 4.19 32.95
C SER A 60 21.93 5.09 34.17
N ALA A 61 22.49 4.54 35.25
CA ALA A 61 22.82 5.30 36.46
C ALA A 61 24.14 6.07 36.35
N GLY A 62 24.84 6.00 35.22
CA GLY A 62 26.08 6.72 35.00
C GLY A 62 25.89 8.24 35.05
N LEU A 63 26.74 8.93 35.81
CA LEU A 63 26.79 10.40 35.87
C LEU A 63 27.62 11.03 34.75
N GLY A 64 28.33 10.20 33.97
CA GLY A 64 29.10 10.66 32.82
C GLY A 64 28.20 11.11 31.66
N PHE A 65 28.77 11.96 30.78
CA PHE A 65 28.10 12.30 29.53
C PHE A 65 28.02 11.06 28.62
N PRO A 66 26.83 10.67 28.15
CA PRO A 66 26.68 9.47 27.35
C PRO A 66 27.20 9.67 25.92
N GLY A 67 27.92 8.68 25.39
CA GLY A 67 28.39 8.68 24.00
C GLY A 67 27.39 8.10 22.98
N SER A 68 26.29 7.52 23.46
CA SER A 68 25.26 6.86 22.63
C SER A 68 23.90 6.83 23.34
N ASP A 69 22.81 6.77 22.56
CA ASP A 69 21.44 6.65 23.08
C ASP A 69 21.25 5.35 23.87
N VAL A 70 21.84 4.25 23.38
CA VAL A 70 21.79 2.91 23.97
C VAL A 70 23.13 2.61 24.63
N VAL A 71 23.12 2.26 25.91
CA VAL A 71 24.32 1.93 26.70
C VAL A 71 24.62 0.44 26.62
N SER A 72 23.60 -0.39 26.73
CA SER A 72 23.69 -1.85 26.62
C SER A 72 22.36 -2.43 26.14
N ALA A 73 22.42 -3.56 25.44
CA ALA A 73 21.25 -4.37 25.13
C ALA A 73 21.62 -5.83 25.36
N LEU A 74 20.84 -6.51 26.20
CA LEU A 74 21.10 -7.85 26.70
C LEU A 74 19.87 -8.73 26.47
N SER A 75 20.10 -10.03 26.30
CA SER A 75 19.05 -11.04 26.23
C SER A 75 19.18 -11.98 27.42
N PRO A 76 18.59 -11.67 28.58
CA PRO A 76 18.67 -12.53 29.75
C PRO A 76 17.92 -13.85 29.52
N GLU A 77 18.57 -14.98 29.78
CA GLU A 77 18.02 -16.34 29.53
C GLU A 77 16.81 -16.71 30.43
N HIS A 78 16.49 -15.91 31.46
CA HIS A 78 15.55 -16.27 32.53
C HIS A 78 14.53 -15.17 32.91
N GLU A 79 14.21 -14.25 32.01
CA GLU A 79 13.18 -13.21 32.27
C GLU A 79 11.92 -13.38 31.41
N HIS A 80 10.80 -12.84 31.92
CA HIS A 80 9.52 -12.78 31.20
C HIS A 80 9.58 -11.90 29.93
N ALA A 81 10.53 -10.97 29.86
CA ALA A 81 10.83 -10.18 28.67
C ALA A 81 12.17 -10.67 28.08
N PRO A 82 12.21 -11.05 26.78
CA PRO A 82 13.41 -11.61 26.17
C PRO A 82 14.56 -10.61 26.01
N TYR A 83 14.31 -9.29 26.08
CA TYR A 83 15.34 -8.27 25.91
C TYR A 83 15.31 -7.22 27.01
N GLN A 84 16.48 -6.87 27.52
CA GLN A 84 16.71 -5.71 28.38
C GLN A 84 17.57 -4.70 27.65
N MET A 85 17.12 -3.45 27.58
CA MET A 85 17.83 -2.35 26.94
C MET A 85 18.05 -1.20 27.92
N GLU A 86 19.32 -0.86 28.14
CA GLU A 86 19.71 0.28 28.95
C GLU A 86 19.89 1.51 28.06
N VAL A 87 19.15 2.57 28.37
CA VAL A 87 19.20 3.86 27.67
C VAL A 87 19.86 4.94 28.50
N SER A 88 20.52 5.89 27.84
CA SER A 88 21.23 6.99 28.50
C SER A 88 20.39 8.26 28.70
N PHE A 89 19.16 8.28 28.19
CA PHE A 89 18.30 9.45 28.13
C PHE A 89 16.95 9.18 28.80
N LEU A 90 16.23 10.26 29.13
CA LEU A 90 14.88 10.20 29.74
C LEU A 90 14.81 9.34 31.02
N GLY A 91 15.93 9.20 31.73
CA GLY A 91 16.01 8.51 33.01
C GLY A 91 15.69 9.45 34.18
N LEU A 92 14.93 8.95 35.14
CA LEU A 92 14.78 9.56 36.47
C LEU A 92 16.05 9.41 37.33
N HIS A 93 17.06 8.69 36.84
CA HIS A 93 18.41 8.62 37.40
C HIS A 93 19.44 8.65 36.28
N GLY A 94 20.71 8.87 36.63
CA GLY A 94 21.80 9.10 35.68
C GLY A 94 22.01 10.58 35.35
N SER A 95 22.90 10.84 34.40
CA SER A 95 23.41 12.18 34.08
C SER A 95 22.38 13.18 33.56
N GLN A 96 21.24 12.71 33.03
CA GLN A 96 20.16 13.55 32.50
C GLN A 96 18.94 13.63 33.43
N SER A 97 19.04 13.13 34.65
CA SER A 97 17.92 13.13 35.58
C SER A 97 17.61 14.53 36.13
N PRO A 98 16.32 14.87 36.33
CA PRO A 98 15.91 16.09 37.03
C PRO A 98 16.04 15.99 38.56
N LEU A 99 16.40 14.82 39.12
CA LEU A 99 16.51 14.65 40.56
C LEU A 99 17.74 15.37 41.14
N PRO A 100 17.70 15.76 42.42
CA PRO A 100 18.84 16.36 43.09
C PRO A 100 20.10 15.47 43.06
N GLY A 101 21.27 16.09 42.91
CA GLY A 101 22.56 15.39 42.75
C GLY A 101 22.86 14.35 43.84
N TYR A 102 22.50 14.62 45.10
CA TYR A 102 22.73 13.68 46.20
C TYR A 102 21.97 12.36 46.04
N TYR A 103 20.78 12.37 45.42
CA TYR A 103 20.08 11.13 45.07
C TYR A 103 20.80 10.38 43.95
N LEU A 104 21.34 11.12 42.98
CA LEU A 104 22.00 10.54 41.81
C LEU A 104 23.35 9.92 42.15
N GLU A 105 24.12 10.53 43.05
CA GLU A 105 25.38 9.99 43.57
C GLU A 105 25.17 8.66 44.29
N ASP A 106 24.20 8.61 45.21
CA ASP A 106 23.78 7.39 45.90
C ASP A 106 23.36 6.28 44.91
N LEU A 107 22.53 6.63 43.93
CA LEU A 107 22.03 5.68 42.92
C LEU A 107 23.14 5.19 42.00
N ALA A 108 24.08 6.06 41.63
CA ALA A 108 25.25 5.69 40.82
C ALA A 108 26.20 4.76 41.60
N TRP A 109 26.41 5.04 42.89
CA TRP A 109 27.18 4.18 43.77
C TRP A 109 26.54 2.80 43.95
N GLU A 110 25.23 2.77 44.25
CA GLU A 110 24.43 1.54 44.35
C GLU A 110 24.51 0.71 43.07
N ALA A 111 24.35 1.36 41.90
CA ALA A 111 24.44 0.70 40.61
C ALA A 111 25.84 0.10 40.37
N GLY A 112 26.91 0.80 40.73
CA GLY A 112 28.29 0.30 40.61
C GLY A 112 28.58 -0.93 41.49
N GLN A 113 27.90 -1.04 42.63
CA GLN A 113 28.01 -2.18 43.55
C GLN A 113 26.97 -3.28 43.28
N ASN A 114 26.09 -3.09 42.28
CA ASN A 114 24.91 -3.95 42.05
C ASN A 114 24.03 -4.13 43.31
N LEU A 115 23.92 -3.08 44.12
CA LEU A 115 23.11 -3.03 45.33
C LEU A 115 21.89 -2.13 45.11
N GLY A 116 20.84 -2.33 45.91
CA GLY A 116 19.71 -1.41 45.99
C GLY A 116 18.53 -1.73 45.06
N ILE A 117 17.32 -1.43 45.56
CA ILE A 117 16.04 -1.59 44.85
C ILE A 117 15.60 -0.27 44.18
N ARG A 118 16.15 0.87 44.61
CA ARG A 118 15.74 2.20 44.18
C ARG A 118 15.82 2.38 42.67
N ARG A 119 16.89 1.88 42.03
CA ARG A 119 17.05 1.88 40.56
C ARG A 119 15.90 1.16 39.86
N HIS A 120 15.55 -0.04 40.35
CA HIS A 120 14.52 -0.88 39.74
C HIS A 120 13.12 -0.30 39.92
N PHE A 121 12.89 0.39 41.05
CA PHE A 121 11.67 1.16 41.28
C PHE A 121 11.56 2.35 40.32
N LEU A 122 12.62 3.11 40.11
CA LEU A 122 12.61 4.22 39.14
C LEU A 122 12.49 3.72 37.69
N ASP A 123 13.10 2.58 37.38
CA ASP A 123 13.00 1.95 36.07
C ASP A 123 11.59 1.52 35.71
N PHE A 124 10.72 1.24 36.68
CA PHE A 124 9.30 1.00 36.42
C PHE A 124 8.65 2.19 35.69
N PHE A 125 8.95 3.42 36.13
CA PHE A 125 8.45 4.65 35.50
C PHE A 125 9.19 4.97 34.21
N ASN A 126 10.52 4.82 34.21
CA ASN A 126 11.35 5.05 33.02
C ASN A 126 10.90 4.15 31.86
N HIS A 127 10.62 2.88 32.14
CA HIS A 127 10.21 1.91 31.14
C HIS A 127 8.98 2.39 30.36
N ARG A 128 7.91 2.75 31.07
CA ARG A 128 6.67 3.22 30.42
C ARG A 128 6.90 4.51 29.65
N LEU A 129 7.68 5.44 30.20
CA LEU A 129 7.98 6.72 29.56
C LEU A 129 8.76 6.52 28.25
N VAL A 130 9.78 5.67 28.26
CA VAL A 130 10.59 5.34 27.07
C VAL A 130 9.75 4.59 26.02
N THR A 131 8.89 3.67 26.44
CA THR A 131 7.94 3.00 25.54
C THR A 131 7.00 4.00 24.86
N LEU A 132 6.42 4.94 25.62
CA LEU A 132 5.55 5.98 25.07
C LEU A 132 6.32 6.93 24.14
N PHE A 133 7.57 7.24 24.47
CA PHE A 133 8.43 8.07 23.64
C PHE A 133 8.70 7.42 22.28
N HIS A 134 9.05 6.13 22.24
CA HIS A 134 9.20 5.37 20.99
C HIS A 134 7.91 5.37 20.17
N ARG A 135 6.76 5.09 20.80
CA ARG A 135 5.45 5.09 20.12
C ARG A 135 5.09 6.46 19.56
N ALA A 136 5.32 7.54 20.32
CA ALA A 136 5.07 8.90 19.86
C ALA A 136 5.98 9.26 18.68
N TRP A 137 7.26 8.87 18.73
CA TRP A 137 8.19 9.08 17.61
C TRP A 137 7.72 8.36 16.35
N ARG A 138 7.21 7.12 16.47
CA ARG A 138 6.67 6.36 15.34
C ARG A 138 5.37 6.94 14.80
N LYS A 139 4.44 7.34 15.67
CA LYS A 139 3.08 7.79 15.33
C LYS A 139 3.05 8.79 14.16
N TYR A 140 3.97 9.75 14.16
CA TYR A 140 4.03 10.83 13.16
C TYR A 140 4.94 10.53 11.95
N ARG A 141 5.53 9.34 11.86
CA ARG A 141 6.48 8.94 10.81
C ARG A 141 5.93 7.79 9.99
N TYR A 142 5.12 8.12 9.00
CA TYR A 142 4.46 7.12 8.15
C TYR A 142 5.45 6.16 7.47
N TYR A 143 6.61 6.62 7.01
CA TYR A 143 7.64 5.78 6.39
C TYR A 143 8.19 4.67 7.31
N VAL A 144 8.06 4.82 8.63
CA VAL A 144 8.45 3.79 9.61
C VAL A 144 7.30 2.81 9.85
N ARG A 145 6.06 3.33 9.86
CA ARG A 145 4.83 2.59 10.16
C ARG A 145 4.29 1.79 8.97
N PHE A 146 4.68 2.18 7.75
CA PHE A 146 4.19 1.56 6.53
C PHE A 146 4.50 0.06 6.51
N GLN A 147 3.44 -0.73 6.34
CA GLN A 147 3.54 -2.17 6.17
C GLN A 147 3.34 -2.55 4.70
N PRO A 148 4.08 -3.55 4.18
CA PRO A 148 3.90 -4.03 2.82
C PRO A 148 2.43 -4.37 2.54
N GLY A 149 1.94 -3.96 1.37
CA GLY A 149 0.52 -4.13 1.02
C GLY A 149 -0.41 -3.08 1.64
N ALA A 150 0.13 -2.07 2.35
CA ALA A 150 -0.65 -1.00 2.95
C ALA A 150 -1.69 -1.53 3.97
N SER A 151 -1.29 -2.54 4.75
CA SER A 151 -2.11 -3.15 5.81
C SER A 151 -2.07 -2.39 7.13
N ASP A 152 -1.29 -1.30 7.22
CA ASP A 152 -1.18 -0.51 8.42
C ASP A 152 -2.42 0.37 8.66
N GLY A 153 -2.69 0.67 9.93
CA GLY A 153 -3.88 1.44 10.31
C GLY A 153 -3.91 2.87 9.75
N PHE A 154 -2.76 3.46 9.40
CA PHE A 154 -2.75 4.78 8.76
C PHE A 154 -3.14 4.69 7.28
N SER A 155 -2.62 3.70 6.56
CA SER A 155 -3.00 3.37 5.18
C SER A 155 -4.50 3.13 5.06
N GLU A 156 -5.11 2.43 6.02
CA GLU A 156 -6.57 2.24 6.06
C GLU A 156 -7.35 3.55 6.11
N LEU A 157 -6.88 4.53 6.90
CA LEU A 157 -7.49 5.86 6.94
C LEU A 157 -7.35 6.59 5.59
N ILE A 158 -6.20 6.47 4.93
CA ILE A 158 -6.01 7.05 3.59
C ILE A 158 -6.91 6.36 2.57
N PHE A 159 -7.09 5.04 2.65
CA PHE A 159 -8.03 4.30 1.82
C PHE A 159 -9.47 4.78 2.02
N ALA A 160 -9.88 5.02 3.27
CA ALA A 160 -11.20 5.58 3.57
C ALA A 160 -11.41 6.95 2.90
N LEU A 161 -10.41 7.83 2.90
CA LEU A 161 -10.49 9.15 2.25
C LEU A 161 -10.71 9.06 0.74
N ILE A 162 -10.21 8.03 0.08
CA ILE A 162 -10.36 7.85 -1.37
C ILE A 162 -11.55 6.95 -1.75
N GLY A 163 -12.38 6.55 -0.78
CA GLY A 163 -13.56 5.71 -1.01
C GLY A 163 -13.27 4.20 -1.08
N LEU A 164 -12.09 3.76 -0.60
CA LEU A 164 -11.67 2.35 -0.48
C LEU A 164 -11.62 1.87 0.98
N GLY A 165 -12.40 2.50 1.87
CA GLY A 165 -12.38 2.21 3.31
C GLY A 165 -12.81 0.78 3.66
N ASP A 166 -13.70 0.18 2.86
CA ASP A 166 -14.13 -1.21 3.06
C ASP A 166 -13.03 -2.19 2.63
N SER A 167 -12.48 -2.94 3.59
CA SER A 167 -11.48 -3.97 3.33
C SER A 167 -12.01 -5.08 2.42
N ARG A 168 -13.30 -5.44 2.51
CA ARG A 168 -13.90 -6.49 1.68
C ARG A 168 -13.93 -6.10 0.22
N LEU A 169 -14.17 -4.82 -0.08
CA LEU A 169 -14.13 -4.31 -1.45
C LEU A 169 -12.71 -4.34 -2.02
N ARG A 170 -11.71 -4.03 -1.17
CA ARG A 170 -10.30 -4.11 -1.53
C ARG A 170 -9.87 -5.56 -1.79
N GLU A 171 -10.30 -6.51 -0.96
CA GLU A 171 -10.00 -7.95 -1.09
C GLU A 171 -10.73 -8.62 -2.27
N ALA A 172 -12.00 -8.24 -2.51
CA ALA A 172 -12.80 -8.77 -3.62
C ALA A 172 -12.26 -8.33 -4.98
N THR A 173 -11.49 -7.24 -5.02
CA THR A 173 -10.92 -6.72 -6.26
C THR A 173 -9.45 -7.10 -6.36
N PRO A 174 -9.02 -7.84 -7.40
CA PRO A 174 -7.65 -8.34 -7.49
C PRO A 174 -6.61 -7.26 -7.88
N VAL A 175 -6.78 -6.00 -7.46
CA VAL A 175 -5.92 -4.85 -7.78
C VAL A 175 -4.96 -4.60 -6.62
N ASN A 176 -3.70 -4.27 -6.94
CA ASN A 176 -2.75 -3.85 -5.93
C ASN A 176 -3.04 -2.42 -5.46
N TRP A 177 -3.95 -2.29 -4.49
CA TRP A 177 -4.38 -1.01 -3.94
C TRP A 177 -3.27 -0.22 -3.24
N SER A 178 -2.17 -0.86 -2.82
CA SER A 178 -1.04 -0.13 -2.21
C SER A 178 -0.43 0.91 -3.16
N LYS A 179 -0.39 0.62 -4.46
CA LYS A 179 0.06 1.58 -5.50
C LYS A 179 -0.87 2.79 -5.61
N MET A 180 -2.14 2.66 -5.21
CA MET A 180 -3.10 3.77 -5.24
C MET A 180 -2.84 4.84 -4.20
N LEU A 181 -2.11 4.54 -3.12
CA LEU A 181 -1.77 5.52 -2.11
C LEU A 181 -0.99 6.71 -2.70
N ALA A 182 -0.15 6.45 -3.72
CA ALA A 182 0.58 7.49 -4.44
C ALA A 182 -0.34 8.48 -5.18
N TYR A 183 -1.55 8.04 -5.55
CA TYR A 183 -2.56 8.86 -6.24
C TYR A 183 -3.67 9.34 -5.30
N SER A 184 -3.51 9.17 -3.98
CA SER A 184 -4.58 9.46 -3.02
C SER A 184 -5.10 10.90 -3.12
N GLY A 185 -4.20 11.89 -3.28
CA GLY A 185 -4.58 13.29 -3.48
C GLY A 185 -5.37 13.54 -4.77
N LEU A 186 -4.98 12.91 -5.88
CA LEU A 186 -5.70 13.00 -7.15
C LEU A 186 -7.05 12.28 -7.09
N MET A 187 -7.12 11.18 -6.34
CA MET A 187 -8.35 10.40 -6.15
C MET A 187 -9.34 11.06 -5.20
N ALA A 188 -8.87 11.82 -4.21
CA ALA A 188 -9.72 12.61 -3.33
C ALA A 188 -10.43 13.77 -4.06
N GLY A 189 -9.82 14.26 -5.15
CA GLY A 189 -10.45 15.25 -6.04
C GLY A 189 -11.69 14.71 -6.75
N ARG A 190 -12.57 15.62 -7.18
CA ARG A 190 -13.77 15.25 -7.96
C ARG A 190 -13.48 15.03 -9.45
N SER A 191 -12.50 15.74 -10.01
CA SER A 191 -12.18 15.65 -11.43
C SER A 191 -11.38 14.40 -11.76
N ARG A 192 -11.74 13.73 -12.86
CA ARG A 192 -11.03 12.58 -13.41
C ARG A 192 -10.58 12.92 -14.81
N SER A 193 -9.43 13.61 -14.90
CA SER A 193 -8.88 13.94 -16.21
C SER A 193 -8.38 12.68 -16.92
N PRO A 194 -8.36 12.68 -18.26
CA PRO A 194 -7.81 11.58 -19.07
C PRO A 194 -6.40 11.17 -18.62
N GLU A 195 -5.56 12.15 -18.27
CA GLU A 195 -4.17 11.98 -17.84
C GLU A 195 -4.08 11.30 -16.46
N VAL A 196 -5.02 11.62 -15.56
CA VAL A 196 -5.10 10.98 -14.24
C VAL A 196 -5.48 9.51 -14.41
N VAL A 197 -6.50 9.21 -15.22
CA VAL A 197 -6.92 7.83 -15.47
C VAL A 197 -5.81 7.03 -16.16
N SER A 198 -5.18 7.60 -17.20
CA SER A 198 -4.10 6.92 -17.89
C SER A 198 -2.87 6.73 -17.01
N GLY A 199 -2.51 7.73 -16.18
CA GLY A 199 -1.39 7.65 -15.25
C GLY A 199 -1.59 6.60 -14.16
N ILE A 200 -2.81 6.50 -13.62
CA ILE A 200 -3.15 5.47 -12.62
C ILE A 200 -3.05 4.07 -13.22
N VAL A 201 -3.62 3.87 -14.42
CA VAL A 201 -3.55 2.58 -15.11
C VAL A 201 -2.09 2.24 -15.45
N ALA A 202 -1.32 3.21 -15.96
CA ALA A 202 0.09 3.04 -16.29
C ALA A 202 0.91 2.57 -15.08
N HIS A 203 0.78 3.24 -13.92
CA HIS A 203 1.54 2.89 -12.74
C HIS A 203 1.04 1.61 -12.05
N CYS A 204 -0.27 1.35 -12.02
CA CYS A 204 -0.79 0.11 -11.43
C CYS A 204 -0.26 -1.12 -12.15
N PHE A 205 -0.20 -1.07 -13.48
CA PHE A 205 0.17 -2.20 -14.35
C PHE A 205 1.59 -2.13 -14.91
N ASP A 206 2.40 -1.16 -14.46
CA ASP A 206 3.78 -0.93 -14.91
C ASP A 206 3.89 -0.85 -16.45
N LEU A 207 3.05 0.00 -17.06
CA LEU A 207 2.97 0.21 -18.50
C LEU A 207 3.57 1.56 -18.90
N ASP A 208 4.37 1.56 -19.96
CA ASP A 208 5.04 2.78 -20.44
C ASP A 208 4.12 3.71 -21.23
N ASP A 209 3.12 3.16 -21.92
CA ASP A 209 2.31 3.91 -22.88
C ASP A 209 0.81 3.60 -22.73
N VAL A 210 0.15 4.46 -21.96
CA VAL A 210 -1.29 4.46 -21.74
C VAL A 210 -1.86 5.82 -22.08
N SER A 211 -2.93 5.85 -22.87
CA SER A 211 -3.62 7.10 -23.22
C SER A 211 -5.13 6.90 -23.31
N VAL A 212 -5.88 7.98 -23.18
CA VAL A 212 -7.34 7.98 -23.31
C VAL A 212 -7.72 8.81 -24.53
N GLU A 213 -8.40 8.18 -25.49
CA GLU A 213 -9.06 8.87 -26.60
C GLU A 213 -10.45 9.32 -26.14
N GLN A 214 -10.64 10.63 -26.06
CA GLN A 214 -11.89 11.25 -25.64
C GLN A 214 -12.87 11.41 -26.81
N TRP A 215 -14.14 11.64 -26.48
CA TRP A 215 -15.19 12.04 -27.43
C TRP A 215 -15.43 11.03 -28.57
N VAL A 216 -15.43 9.75 -28.22
CA VAL A 216 -15.58 8.65 -29.19
C VAL A 216 -17.05 8.52 -29.56
N LEU A 217 -17.33 8.49 -30.86
CA LEU A 217 -18.68 8.34 -31.36
C LEU A 217 -19.23 6.95 -30.98
N ARG A 218 -20.40 6.93 -30.34
CA ARG A 218 -21.23 5.74 -30.14
C ARG A 218 -22.63 5.94 -30.67
N LYS A 219 -23.31 4.82 -30.89
CA LYS A 219 -24.76 4.79 -31.14
C LYS A 219 -25.44 4.30 -29.87
N VAL A 220 -26.35 5.09 -29.33
CA VAL A 220 -27.17 4.75 -28.16
C VAL A 220 -28.56 4.41 -28.65
N ALA A 221 -29.06 3.22 -28.29
CA ALA A 221 -30.42 2.83 -28.62
C ALA A 221 -31.43 3.70 -27.87
N ILE A 222 -32.48 4.15 -28.56
CA ILE A 222 -33.61 4.83 -27.95
C ILE A 222 -34.57 3.74 -27.49
N ALA A 223 -34.96 3.79 -26.21
CA ALA A 223 -35.92 2.84 -25.65
C ALA A 223 -37.26 2.92 -26.41
N GLU A 224 -37.95 1.79 -26.58
CA GLU A 224 -39.14 1.70 -27.46
C GLU A 224 -40.30 2.61 -27.06
N ASP A 225 -40.37 2.97 -25.77
CA ASP A 225 -41.31 3.90 -25.16
C ASP A 225 -40.92 5.37 -25.41
N GLN A 226 -39.66 5.64 -25.74
CA GLN A 226 -39.13 6.96 -26.08
C GLN A 226 -39.01 7.20 -27.59
N GLN A 227 -39.32 6.20 -28.41
CA GLN A 227 -39.30 6.34 -29.87
C GLN A 227 -40.53 7.11 -30.34
N THR A 228 -40.31 8.13 -31.18
CA THR A 228 -41.39 8.90 -31.80
C THR A 228 -42.28 7.99 -32.64
N ARG A 229 -43.60 8.02 -32.39
CA ARG A 229 -44.61 7.30 -33.17
C ARG A 229 -45.64 8.27 -33.74
N LEU A 230 -45.99 8.09 -35.01
CA LEU A 230 -47.05 8.88 -35.64
C LEU A 230 -48.39 8.61 -34.95
N GLY A 231 -49.14 9.67 -34.66
CA GLY A 231 -50.45 9.59 -34.00
C GLY A 231 -50.41 9.38 -32.49
N GLN A 232 -49.23 9.47 -31.85
CA GLN A 232 -49.09 9.46 -30.39
C GLN A 232 -48.68 10.83 -29.82
N ALA A 233 -48.81 11.00 -28.51
CA ALA A 233 -48.34 12.18 -27.80
C ALA A 233 -46.80 12.26 -27.75
N ASN A 234 -46.26 13.45 -27.50
CA ASN A 234 -44.83 13.72 -27.27
C ASN A 234 -43.90 13.55 -28.49
N GLY A 235 -44.36 13.92 -29.69
CA GLY A 235 -43.53 14.03 -30.89
C GLY A 235 -43.91 15.26 -31.71
N CYS A 236 -43.32 16.42 -31.37
CA CYS A 236 -43.51 17.67 -32.09
C CYS A 236 -42.37 17.88 -33.09
N LEU A 237 -42.73 17.98 -34.37
CA LEU A 237 -41.75 18.15 -35.44
C LEU A 237 -40.98 19.47 -35.24
N GLY A 238 -39.65 19.39 -35.22
CA GLY A 238 -38.77 20.56 -35.03
C GLY A 238 -38.46 20.92 -33.57
N SER A 239 -39.06 20.24 -32.59
CA SER A 239 -38.76 20.46 -31.16
C SER A 239 -38.05 19.25 -30.54
N ASP A 240 -38.68 18.09 -30.55
CA ASP A 240 -38.23 16.89 -29.82
C ASP A 240 -38.27 15.61 -30.69
N THR A 241 -38.66 15.73 -31.96
CA THR A 241 -38.73 14.59 -32.87
C THR A 241 -37.34 14.06 -33.23
N LEU A 242 -37.06 12.82 -32.80
CA LEU A 242 -35.88 12.05 -33.21
C LEU A 242 -36.27 10.98 -34.22
N VAL A 243 -35.43 10.80 -35.25
CA VAL A 243 -35.64 9.83 -36.33
C VAL A 243 -34.81 8.57 -36.07
N GLY A 244 -35.47 7.41 -36.10
CA GLY A 244 -34.85 6.10 -35.97
C GLY A 244 -34.83 5.55 -34.55
N SER A 245 -34.25 4.37 -34.38
CA SER A 245 -34.17 3.65 -33.10
C SER A 245 -32.89 3.92 -32.31
N ALA A 246 -32.01 4.81 -32.78
CA ALA A 246 -30.74 5.11 -32.12
C ALA A 246 -30.25 6.54 -32.40
N ILE A 247 -29.62 7.16 -31.40
CA ILE A 247 -28.94 8.45 -31.51
C ILE A 247 -27.42 8.31 -31.54
N ARG A 248 -26.75 9.30 -32.14
CA ARG A 248 -25.30 9.43 -32.14
C ARG A 248 -24.88 10.25 -30.90
N ASP A 249 -24.06 9.66 -30.04
CA ASP A 249 -23.52 10.31 -28.84
C ASP A 249 -21.98 10.34 -28.92
N ARG A 250 -21.38 11.46 -28.55
CA ARG A 250 -19.91 11.59 -28.39
C ARG A 250 -19.50 11.93 -26.97
N SER A 251 -20.43 12.28 -26.10
CA SER A 251 -20.15 12.72 -24.74
C SER A 251 -19.94 11.56 -23.77
N GLY A 252 -20.68 10.47 -23.96
CA GLY A 252 -20.69 9.35 -23.01
C GLY A 252 -19.66 8.26 -23.26
N LYS A 253 -18.68 8.44 -24.16
CA LYS A 253 -17.73 7.36 -24.52
C LYS A 253 -16.29 7.81 -24.74
N PHE A 254 -15.36 7.01 -24.21
CA PHE A 254 -13.92 7.10 -24.48
C PHE A 254 -13.32 5.74 -24.86
N VAL A 255 -12.07 5.74 -25.34
CA VAL A 255 -11.29 4.51 -25.55
C VAL A 255 -10.01 4.59 -24.73
N LEU A 256 -9.78 3.60 -23.88
CA LEU A 256 -8.51 3.43 -23.18
C LEU A 256 -7.54 2.66 -24.08
N ARG A 257 -6.42 3.30 -24.44
CA ARG A 257 -5.40 2.72 -25.32
C ARG A 257 -4.19 2.28 -24.51
N LEU A 258 -3.89 0.99 -24.55
CA LEU A 258 -2.67 0.39 -24.02
C LEU A 258 -1.76 0.03 -25.20
N ARG A 259 -0.61 0.69 -25.29
CA ARG A 259 0.32 0.55 -26.42
C ARG A 259 1.62 -0.09 -25.95
N ASN A 260 2.46 -0.45 -26.93
CA ASN A 260 3.80 -1.00 -26.70
C ASN A 260 3.80 -2.29 -25.83
N LEU A 261 2.73 -3.08 -25.89
CA LEU A 261 2.60 -4.29 -25.07
C LEU A 261 3.44 -5.45 -25.62
N SER A 262 4.08 -6.21 -24.73
CA SER A 262 4.65 -7.52 -25.09
C SER A 262 3.56 -8.51 -25.45
N ARG A 263 3.89 -9.60 -26.17
CA ARG A 263 2.92 -10.66 -26.48
C ARG A 263 2.22 -11.21 -25.22
N GLN A 264 3.00 -11.40 -24.13
CA GLN A 264 2.46 -11.88 -22.86
C GLN A 264 1.53 -10.85 -22.20
N ARG A 265 1.97 -9.58 -22.07
CA ARG A 265 1.13 -8.52 -21.48
C ARG A 265 -0.15 -8.30 -22.30
N PHE A 266 -0.05 -8.36 -23.62
CA PHE A 266 -1.21 -8.29 -24.51
C PHE A 266 -2.22 -9.41 -24.21
N ALA A 267 -1.75 -10.65 -24.08
CA ALA A 267 -2.59 -11.79 -23.73
C ALA A 267 -3.21 -11.64 -22.32
N ASP A 268 -2.46 -11.10 -21.35
CA ASP A 268 -2.95 -10.87 -19.98
C ASP A 268 -4.11 -9.87 -19.92
N PHE A 269 -4.18 -8.90 -20.84
CA PHE A 269 -5.24 -7.88 -20.92
C PHE A 269 -6.44 -8.29 -21.80
N LEU A 270 -6.35 -9.40 -22.53
CA LEU A 270 -7.50 -9.95 -23.25
C LEU A 270 -8.57 -10.43 -22.26
N PRO A 271 -9.85 -10.55 -22.65
CA PRO A 271 -10.96 -10.89 -21.73
C PRO A 271 -10.77 -12.15 -20.88
N ASN A 272 -9.96 -13.09 -21.35
CA ASN A 272 -9.64 -14.35 -20.68
C ASN A 272 -8.26 -14.33 -19.96
N GLY A 273 -7.57 -13.20 -20.00
CA GLY A 273 -6.26 -13.00 -19.37
C GLY A 273 -6.39 -12.63 -17.90
N GLN A 274 -5.29 -12.76 -17.16
CA GLN A 274 -5.23 -12.56 -15.72
C GLN A 274 -5.49 -11.11 -15.26
N ASP A 275 -5.13 -10.12 -16.09
CA ASP A 275 -5.18 -8.71 -15.71
C ASP A 275 -6.40 -7.97 -16.25
N HIS A 276 -7.20 -8.60 -17.11
CA HIS A 276 -8.37 -7.97 -17.70
C HIS A 276 -9.40 -7.52 -16.65
N GLN A 277 -9.78 -8.42 -15.73
CA GLN A 277 -10.74 -8.08 -14.68
C GLN A 277 -10.20 -7.00 -13.74
N ARG A 278 -8.90 -7.06 -13.43
CA ARG A 278 -8.20 -6.04 -12.62
C ARG A 278 -8.29 -4.67 -13.28
N LEU A 279 -8.00 -4.62 -14.58
CA LEU A 279 -8.03 -3.38 -15.36
C LEU A 279 -9.43 -2.80 -15.43
N VAL A 280 -10.44 -3.65 -15.72
CA VAL A 280 -11.84 -3.21 -15.77
C VAL A 280 -12.26 -2.59 -14.43
N LYS A 281 -11.98 -3.27 -13.31
CA LYS A 281 -12.33 -2.76 -11.98
C LYS A 281 -11.58 -1.47 -11.62
N LEU A 282 -10.30 -1.37 -11.97
CA LEU A 282 -9.52 -0.17 -11.73
C LEU A 282 -10.09 1.02 -12.52
N VAL A 283 -10.44 0.82 -13.80
CA VAL A 283 -11.02 1.87 -14.64
C VAL A 283 -12.41 2.25 -14.13
N GLU A 284 -13.26 1.29 -13.77
CA GLU A 284 -14.57 1.57 -13.15
C GLU A 284 -14.43 2.44 -11.89
N PHE A 285 -13.47 2.09 -11.02
CA PHE A 285 -13.18 2.87 -9.81
C PHE A 285 -12.63 4.27 -10.14
N ALA A 286 -11.68 4.35 -11.07
CA ALA A 286 -11.03 5.61 -11.44
C ALA A 286 -12.00 6.57 -12.13
N THR A 287 -12.95 6.07 -12.93
CA THR A 287 -13.78 6.92 -13.80
C THR A 287 -14.98 7.55 -13.06
N ARG A 288 -15.40 7.02 -11.91
CA ARG A 288 -16.53 7.46 -11.03
C ARG A 288 -17.91 7.58 -11.72
N GLU A 289 -17.98 8.23 -12.86
CA GLU A 289 -19.13 8.30 -13.76
C GLU A 289 -19.26 7.03 -14.61
N GLN A 290 -20.50 6.67 -14.96
CA GLN A 290 -20.82 5.48 -15.75
C GLN A 290 -20.61 5.73 -17.26
N LEU A 291 -19.45 6.28 -17.64
CA LEU A 291 -19.09 6.44 -19.04
C LEU A 291 -18.89 5.07 -19.70
N ALA A 292 -19.36 4.94 -20.93
CA ALA A 292 -19.03 3.79 -21.76
C ALA A 292 -17.56 3.88 -22.16
N TYR A 293 -16.88 2.73 -22.24
CA TYR A 293 -15.52 2.72 -22.74
C TYR A 293 -15.18 1.42 -23.47
N ASP A 294 -14.30 1.57 -24.45
CA ASP A 294 -13.64 0.45 -25.10
C ASP A 294 -12.18 0.39 -24.66
N LEU A 295 -11.61 -0.81 -24.67
CA LEU A 295 -10.20 -1.07 -24.45
C LEU A 295 -9.54 -1.33 -25.81
N GLU A 296 -8.50 -0.58 -26.14
CA GLU A 296 -7.70 -0.79 -27.34
C GLU A 296 -6.29 -1.23 -26.95
N LEU A 297 -5.91 -2.42 -27.39
CA LEU A 297 -4.63 -3.04 -27.10
C LEU A 297 -3.75 -3.03 -28.35
N GLN A 298 -2.51 -2.59 -28.21
CA GLN A 298 -1.53 -2.57 -29.30
C GLN A 298 -0.21 -3.21 -28.85
N MET A 299 0.20 -4.24 -29.59
CA MET A 299 1.49 -4.92 -29.37
C MET A 299 2.67 -4.14 -29.94
N ARG A 300 3.86 -4.44 -29.41
CA ARG A 300 5.13 -3.99 -29.99
C ARG A 300 5.32 -4.60 -31.39
N PRO A 301 5.82 -3.85 -32.38
CA PRO A 301 5.99 -4.35 -33.74
C PRO A 301 6.79 -5.67 -33.83
N LYS A 302 7.84 -5.79 -33.00
CA LYS A 302 8.70 -6.98 -32.93
C LYS A 302 8.02 -8.24 -32.39
N ASP A 303 6.91 -8.09 -31.67
CA ASP A 303 6.20 -9.19 -31.03
C ASP A 303 4.99 -9.66 -31.85
N VAL A 304 4.65 -8.95 -32.93
CA VAL A 304 3.57 -9.35 -33.84
C VAL A 304 4.08 -10.43 -34.76
N ARG A 305 3.59 -11.66 -34.56
CA ARG A 305 3.91 -12.81 -35.41
C ARG A 305 2.75 -13.14 -36.35
N PRO A 306 3.04 -13.68 -37.56
CA PRO A 306 1.99 -14.25 -38.39
C PRO A 306 1.34 -15.44 -37.67
N MET A 307 0.09 -15.72 -38.00
CA MET A 307 -0.62 -16.90 -37.50
C MET A 307 0.02 -18.17 -38.08
N GLU A 308 0.26 -19.14 -37.20
CA GLU A 308 0.75 -20.47 -37.58
C GLU A 308 -0.29 -21.51 -37.17
N LEU A 309 -0.46 -22.54 -38.01
CA LEU A 309 -1.37 -23.65 -37.72
C LEU A 309 -0.84 -24.42 -36.50
N GLY A 310 -1.71 -24.66 -35.52
CA GLY A 310 -1.38 -25.39 -34.30
C GLY A 310 -1.03 -24.51 -33.08
N GLU A 311 -0.90 -23.19 -33.25
CA GLU A 311 -0.82 -22.26 -32.12
C GLU A 311 -2.22 -21.82 -31.62
N ASP A 312 -2.32 -21.35 -30.36
CA ASP A 312 -3.55 -20.74 -29.80
C ASP A 312 -3.80 -19.36 -30.44
N VAL A 313 -4.37 -19.39 -31.64
CA VAL A 313 -4.76 -18.22 -32.43
C VAL A 313 -6.28 -18.05 -32.37
N ARG A 314 -6.69 -16.84 -31.99
CA ARG A 314 -8.08 -16.41 -31.77
C ARG A 314 -8.40 -15.28 -32.73
N LEU A 315 -9.47 -15.51 -33.49
CA LEU A 315 -9.91 -14.58 -34.52
C LEU A 315 -10.26 -13.22 -33.91
N GLY A 316 -9.67 -12.15 -34.47
CA GLY A 316 -9.91 -10.78 -34.06
C GLY A 316 -9.09 -10.31 -32.85
N TRP A 317 -8.33 -11.20 -32.19
CA TRP A 317 -7.47 -10.85 -31.05
C TRP A 317 -5.98 -11.00 -31.35
N ASN A 318 -5.53 -12.17 -31.82
CA ASN A 318 -4.11 -12.42 -32.12
C ASN A 318 -3.89 -13.08 -33.49
N SER A 319 -4.93 -13.08 -34.35
CA SER A 319 -4.90 -13.65 -35.70
C SER A 319 -4.35 -12.67 -36.74
N PHE A 320 -3.02 -12.58 -36.89
CA PHE A 320 -2.38 -11.73 -37.91
C PHE A 320 -1.95 -12.56 -39.12
N VAL A 321 -2.46 -12.28 -40.32
CA VAL A 321 -2.11 -13.06 -41.53
C VAL A 321 -0.77 -12.59 -42.12
N THR A 322 -0.62 -11.29 -42.34
CA THR A 322 0.59 -10.67 -42.94
C THR A 322 0.98 -9.40 -42.19
N PRO A 323 1.56 -9.54 -40.98
CA PRO A 323 1.88 -8.38 -40.13
C PRO A 323 2.89 -7.41 -40.77
N GLU A 324 3.79 -7.91 -41.61
CA GLU A 324 4.80 -7.09 -42.30
C GLU A 324 4.23 -6.14 -43.37
N LYS A 325 3.06 -6.48 -43.94
CA LYS A 325 2.40 -5.69 -45.00
C LYS A 325 1.35 -4.74 -44.44
N ALA A 326 1.15 -4.70 -43.13
CA ALA A 326 0.12 -3.88 -42.51
C ALA A 326 0.48 -2.38 -42.55
N ARG A 327 -0.33 -1.58 -43.26
CA ARG A 327 -0.17 -0.11 -43.33
C ARG A 327 -0.37 0.60 -41.99
N ARG A 328 -1.07 -0.03 -41.05
CA ARG A 328 -1.31 0.48 -39.70
C ARG A 328 -0.89 -0.58 -38.70
N ARG A 329 -0.36 -0.12 -37.57
CA ARG A 329 -0.02 -1.01 -36.45
C ARG A 329 -1.30 -1.74 -36.00
N PRO A 330 -1.28 -3.07 -35.90
CA PRO A 330 -2.46 -3.82 -35.47
C PRO A 330 -2.84 -3.39 -34.05
N ALA A 331 -4.09 -2.95 -33.91
CA ALA A 331 -4.71 -2.63 -32.64
C ALA A 331 -5.99 -3.43 -32.51
N VAL A 332 -6.22 -4.02 -31.36
CA VAL A 332 -7.41 -4.82 -31.05
C VAL A 332 -8.28 -4.02 -30.13
N ARG A 333 -9.54 -3.79 -30.54
CA ARG A 333 -10.51 -3.04 -29.76
C ARG A 333 -11.54 -3.99 -29.16
N ILE A 334 -11.66 -3.95 -27.85
CA ILE A 334 -12.58 -4.74 -27.04
C ILE A 334 -13.62 -3.79 -26.47
N GLN A 335 -14.90 -4.09 -26.72
CA GLN A 335 -16.00 -3.33 -26.16
C GLN A 335 -16.28 -3.83 -24.73
N ILE A 336 -16.08 -2.96 -23.73
CA ILE A 336 -16.27 -3.33 -22.32
C ILE A 336 -17.65 -2.92 -21.85
N ARG A 337 -18.01 -1.63 -22.02
CA ARG A 337 -19.28 -1.06 -21.58
C ARG A 337 -19.95 -0.31 -22.72
N ARG A 338 -21.25 -0.57 -22.93
CA ARG A 338 -22.06 0.05 -23.99
C ARG A 338 -22.65 1.39 -23.58
#